data_AF-A0A9E3GT10-F1
#
_entry.id   AF-A0A9E3GT10-F1
#
_cell.length_a   1.000
_cell.length_b   1.000
_cell.length_c   1.000
_cell.angle_alpha   90.00
_cell.angle_beta   90.00
_cell.angle_gamma   90.00
#
_symmetry.space_group_name_H-M   'P 1'
#
loop_
_entity.id
_entity.type
_entity.pdbx_description
1 polymer ?
#
loop_
_entity_poly.entity_id
_entity_poly.type
_entity_poly.pdbx_seq_one_letter_code
_entity_poly.pdbx_strand_id
1 'polypeptide(L)' 'MPGCTAPPARCQAVHLDRRWVDGAGVSADELALGCYDHHPMIDRQHWRGRIIDGQVVWGRPAGAPVGSTGPP' A
#
# COMPACT_ATOMS: atom_id res chain seq x y z
N MET A 1 3.68 3.24 -0.16
CA MET A 1 4.68 2.95 0.90
C MET A 1 5.02 4.23 1.63
N PRO A 2 5.32 4.17 2.94
CA PRO A 2 5.74 5.34 3.70
C PRO A 2 6.91 6.06 3.02
N GLY A 3 6.76 7.36 2.76
CA GLY A 3 7.81 8.20 2.16
C GLY A 3 8.08 8.03 0.67
N CYS A 4 7.32 7.18 -0.05
CA CYS A 4 7.49 7.05 -1.49
C CYS A 4 6.91 8.27 -2.24
N THR A 5 7.71 8.87 -3.12
CA THR A 5 7.35 10.06 -3.92
C THR A 5 7.21 9.76 -5.41
N ALA A 6 7.10 8.47 -5.79
CA ALA A 6 6.94 8.08 -7.18
C ALA A 6 5.73 8.77 -7.83
N PRO A 7 5.84 9.24 -9.09
CA PRO A 7 4.74 9.94 -9.75
C PRO A 7 3.57 8.97 -10.01
N PRO A 8 2.30 9.45 -10.03
CA PRO A 8 1.13 8.60 -10.27
C PRO A 8 1.19 7.76 -11.54
N ALA A 9 1.88 8.24 -12.59
CA ALA A 9 2.09 7.51 -13.83
C ALA A 9 2.92 6.21 -13.67
N ARG A 10 3.64 6.06 -12.55
CA ARG A 10 4.39 4.84 -12.17
C ARG A 10 3.67 3.99 -11.13
N CYS A 11 2.39 4.29 -10.90
CA CYS A 11 1.58 3.65 -9.89
C CYS A 11 0.40 2.92 -10.51
N GLN A 12 -0.13 1.98 -9.75
CA GLN A 12 -1.37 1.27 -10.03
C GLN A 12 -2.28 1.33 -8.81
N ALA A 13 -3.57 1.08 -9.03
CA ALA A 13 -4.51 0.89 -7.93
C ALA A 13 -4.17 -0.42 -7.20
N VAL A 14 -4.00 -0.34 -5.89
CA VAL A 14 -3.70 -1.49 -5.02
C VAL A 14 -4.75 -1.57 -3.93
N HIS A 15 -5.14 -2.80 -3.57
CA HIS A 15 -6.09 -3.00 -2.48
C HIS A 15 -5.40 -2.80 -1.13
N LEU A 16 -6.10 -2.12 -0.21
CA LEU A 16 -5.52 -1.66 1.05
C LEU A 16 -5.52 -2.74 2.15
N ASP A 17 -6.69 -3.14 2.65
CA ASP A 17 -6.80 -4.05 3.80
C ASP A 17 -6.94 -5.52 3.38
N ARG A 18 -7.81 -5.78 2.40
CA ARG A 18 -8.10 -7.12 1.89
C ARG A 18 -7.56 -7.25 0.48
N ARG A 19 -7.11 -8.44 0.08
CA ARG A 19 -6.71 -8.68 -1.31
C ARG A 19 -7.95 -8.92 -2.17
N TRP A 20 -7.81 -8.69 -3.48
CA TRP A 20 -8.83 -9.02 -4.47
C TRP A 20 -9.38 -10.46 -4.29
N VAL A 21 -8.48 -11.42 -4.15
CA VAL A 21 -8.83 -12.85 -3.98
C VAL A 21 -9.59 -13.15 -2.68
N ASP A 22 -9.51 -12.25 -1.70
CA ASP A 22 -10.21 -12.35 -0.42
C ASP A 22 -11.55 -11.56 -0.44
N GLY A 23 -12.00 -11.11 -1.62
CA GLY A 23 -13.28 -10.41 -1.82
C GLY A 23 -13.24 -8.91 -1.48
N ALA A 24 -12.10 -8.25 -1.70
CA ALA A 24 -12.00 -6.79 -1.59
C ALA A 24 -12.85 -6.07 -2.66
N GLY A 25 -13.43 -4.94 -2.29
CA GLY A 25 -14.16 -4.05 -3.19
C GLY A 25 -13.23 -3.22 -4.07
N VAL A 26 -13.82 -2.52 -5.04
CA VAL A 26 -13.12 -1.64 -5.99
C VAL A 26 -13.45 -0.15 -5.79
N SER A 27 -13.95 0.21 -4.60
CA SER A 27 -14.24 1.60 -4.27
C SER A 27 -12.96 2.38 -3.98
N ALA A 28 -13.03 3.71 -4.09
CA ALA A 28 -11.92 4.59 -3.72
C ALA A 28 -11.52 4.47 -2.24
N ASP A 29 -12.42 3.98 -1.39
CA ASP A 29 -12.16 3.78 0.04
C ASP A 29 -11.35 2.50 0.33
N GLU A 30 -11.27 1.58 -0.64
CA GLU A 30 -10.54 0.30 -0.51
C GLU A 30 -9.24 0.26 -1.34
N LEU A 31 -9.00 1.29 -2.17
CA LEU A 31 -7.89 1.36 -3.11
C LEU A 31 -6.97 2.56 -2.84
N ALA A 32 -5.70 2.43 -3.20
CA ALA A 32 -4.76 3.56 -3.25
C ALA A 32 -3.75 3.40 -4.39
N LEU A 33 -2.91 4.42 -4.60
CA LEU A 33 -1.76 4.31 -5.52
C LEU A 33 -0.61 3.56 -4.85
N GLY A 34 -0.16 2.47 -5.48
CA GLY A 34 1.08 1.78 -5.19
C GLY A 34 2.01 1.81 -6.40
N CYS A 35 3.25 2.28 -6.22
CA CYS A 35 4.21 2.28 -7.32
C CYS A 35 4.67 0.87 -7.70
N TYR A 36 5.11 0.67 -8.93
CA TYR A 36 5.58 -0.64 -9.40
C TYR A 36 6.67 -1.26 -8.51
N ASP A 37 7.56 -0.43 -7.96
CA ASP A 37 8.69 -0.90 -7.14
C ASP A 37 8.23 -1.42 -5.76
N HIS A 38 7.16 -0.83 -5.21
CA HIS A 38 6.67 -1.16 -3.86
C HIS A 38 5.39 -2.00 -3.86
N HIS A 39 4.71 -2.13 -5.01
CA HIS A 39 3.56 -3.01 -5.16
C HIS A 39 3.79 -4.44 -4.64
N PRO A 40 4.96 -5.08 -4.87
CA PRO A 40 5.23 -6.42 -4.34
C PRO A 40 5.17 -6.52 -2.81
N MET A 41 5.36 -5.40 -2.08
CA MET A 41 5.27 -5.42 -0.62
C MET A 41 3.83 -5.65 -0.14
N ILE A 42 2.84 -5.16 -0.90
CA ILE A 42 1.42 -5.34 -0.60
C ILE A 42 1.02 -6.78 -0.96
N ASP A 43 1.29 -7.18 -2.19
CA ASP A 43 0.87 -8.48 -2.73
C ASP A 43 1.57 -9.67 -2.09
N ARG A 44 2.88 -9.56 -1.86
CA ARG A 44 3.75 -10.70 -1.48
C ARG A 44 4.28 -10.62 -0.07
N GLN A 45 4.41 -9.42 0.49
CA GLN A 45 4.92 -9.21 1.85
C GLN A 45 3.80 -8.82 2.84
N HIS A 46 2.54 -8.91 2.40
CA HIS A 46 1.34 -8.75 3.23
C HIS A 46 1.24 -7.41 3.95
N TRP A 47 1.83 -6.35 3.39
CA TRP A 47 1.55 -5.01 3.88
C TRP A 47 0.09 -4.65 3.64
N ARG A 48 -0.51 -4.00 4.63
CA ARG A 48 -1.88 -3.52 4.57
C ARG A 48 -1.93 -2.02 4.76
N GLY A 49 -2.89 -1.38 4.14
CA GLY A 49 -3.14 0.04 4.28
C GLY A 49 -4.50 0.33 4.89
N ARG A 50 -4.65 1.55 5.41
CA ARG A 50 -5.95 2.14 5.76
C ARG A 50 -5.91 3.62 5.42
N ILE A 51 -7.03 4.16 4.94
CA ILE A 51 -7.19 5.61 4.79
C ILE A 51 -7.58 6.18 6.16
N ILE A 52 -6.77 7.11 6.67
CA ILE A 52 -7.00 7.85 7.91
C ILE A 52 -6.80 9.32 7.56
N ASP A 53 -7.83 10.15 7.79
CA ASP A 53 -7.81 11.59 7.46
C ASP A 53 -7.37 11.89 6.02
N GLY A 54 -7.84 11.05 5.07
CA GLY A 54 -7.50 11.17 3.65
C GLY A 54 -6.07 10.73 3.28
N GLN A 55 -5.30 10.20 4.24
CA GLN A 55 -3.94 9.70 4.02
C GLN A 55 -3.89 8.18 4.15
N VAL A 56 -3.10 7.54 3.28
CA VAL A 56 -2.90 6.09 3.36
C VAL A 56 -1.81 5.79 4.38
N VAL A 57 -2.21 5.18 5.50
CA VAL A 57 -1.31 4.68 6.53
C VAL A 57 -1.04 3.20 6.28
N TRP A 58 0.24 2.86 6.12
CA TRP A 58 0.68 1.50 5.83
C TRP A 58 1.16 0.79 7.10
N GLY A 59 0.63 -0.39 7.37
CA GLY A 59 1.05 -1.30 8.42
C GLY A 59 1.78 -2.51 7.85
N ARG A 60 2.88 -2.90 8.52
CA ARG A 60 3.49 -4.21 8.31
C ARG A 60 2.66 -5.30 9.02
N PRO A 61 2.74 -6.56 8.57
CA PRO A 61 2.32 -7.70 9.40
C PRO A 61 2.99 -7.64 10.78
N ALA A 62 2.29 -8.05 11.83
CA ALA A 62 2.80 -7.99 13.20
C ALA A 62 4.19 -8.65 13.31
N GLY A 63 5.17 -7.92 13.86
CA GLY A 63 6.53 -8.41 14.10
C GLY A 63 7.62 -7.92 13.13
N ALA A 64 7.31 -7.18 12.06
CA ALA A 64 8.33 -6.66 11.16
C ALA A 64 8.76 -5.21 11.52
N PRO A 65 10.07 -4.90 11.61
CA PRO A 65 10.56 -3.59 12.10
C PRO A 65 10.10 -2.42 11.22
N VAL A 66 9.80 -1.27 11.82
CA VAL A 66 9.40 -0.04 11.09
C VAL A 66 10.66 0.60 10.50
N GLY A 67 10.81 0.52 9.19
CA GLY A 67 11.85 1.24 8.45
C GLY A 67 11.20 2.32 7.58
N SER A 68 11.40 3.58 7.94
CA SER A 68 11.16 4.72 7.05
C SER A 68 12.33 4.81 6.05
N THR A 69 12.36 3.95 5.04
CA THR A 69 13.31 4.13 3.94
C THR A 69 12.57 4.76 2.77
N GLY A 70 12.64 6.10 2.72
CA GLY A 70 12.62 6.80 1.44
C GLY A 70 13.79 6.30 0.56
N PRO A 71 13.70 6.44 -0.77
CA PRO A 71 14.64 5.80 -1.69
C PRO A 71 16.02 6.49 -1.69
N PRO A 72 17.09 5.85 -2.19
CA PRO A 72 18.27 6.56 -2.68
C PRO A 72 17.96 7.42 -3.91
#